data_AF-A0A925UUX9-F1
#
_entry.id   AF-A0A925UUX9-F1
#
_cell.length_a   1.000
_cell.length_b   1.000
_cell.length_c   1.000
_cell.angle_alpha   90.00
_cell.angle_beta   90.00
_cell.angle_gamma   90.00
#
_symmetry.space_group_name_H-M   'P 1'
#
loop_
_entity.id
_entity.type
_entity.pdbx_description
1 polymer ?
#
loop_
_entity_poly.entity_id
_entity_poly.type
_entity_poly.pdbx_seq_one_letter_code
_entity_poly.pdbx_strand_id
1 'polypeptide(L)'
;MRFFQENFIVRVGDKRETVPLQLPKEKPVLSLSFRKNKNYAVWDDRGLTIRVGQVAKSTRLEAIATSPKAFDADELKQNVELIEKKQRTRGATALSGAKRVGNLVFFLARWDEKDGKPWLEALVSLDLTEDSYHPKFLARLSGLTLAEKPIDDRLFILNERMSAVVRKGEQWGLASFDPDASVFDFKEAGRKLESYDPLTSRYGVFVERTDYGSRIGGRIDLQNLNRKNLVEGKGTLRFTDTSDPLIALLSKGNDVRLLNTETGAELDLLSSVAMRRTALGLVVWSPFKAPKRAWLYGMERWTPLAEWVAE
;
A
#
# COMPACT_ATOMS: atom_id res chain seq x y z
N MET A 1 -12.37 12.67 29.62
CA MET A 1 -11.40 12.98 28.54
C MET A 1 -11.00 14.44 28.67
N ARG A 2 -9.79 14.83 28.26
CA ARG A 2 -9.34 16.23 28.31
C ARG A 2 -8.65 16.61 27.00
N PHE A 3 -8.84 17.86 26.54
CA PHE A 3 -8.04 18.44 25.46
C PHE A 3 -6.90 19.31 26.02
N PHE A 4 -5.68 19.14 25.52
CA PHE A 4 -4.51 19.90 25.94
C PHE A 4 -3.45 19.92 24.83
N GLN A 5 -2.95 21.11 24.47
CA GLN A 5 -1.88 21.30 23.47
C GLN A 5 -2.10 20.49 22.18
N GLU A 6 -3.24 20.65 21.50
CA GLU A 6 -3.56 19.91 20.26
C GLU A 6 -3.64 18.37 20.40
N ASN A 7 -3.87 17.89 21.62
CA ASN A 7 -4.03 16.46 21.91
C ASN A 7 -5.27 16.20 22.77
N PHE A 8 -5.95 15.10 22.50
CA PHE A 8 -6.86 14.48 23.47
C PHE A 8 -6.09 13.54 24.38
N ILE A 9 -6.26 13.72 25.68
CA ILE A 9 -5.80 12.79 26.70
C ILE A 9 -7.01 11.97 27.14
N VAL A 10 -6.97 10.68 26.83
CA VAL A 10 -7.99 9.71 27.21
C VAL A 10 -7.47 8.84 28.36
N ARG A 11 -8.34 8.57 29.33
CA ARG A 11 -8.05 7.72 30.49
C ARG A 11 -9.24 6.83 30.78
N VAL A 12 -8.99 5.54 30.92
CA VAL A 12 -9.98 4.54 31.38
C VAL A 12 -9.27 3.69 32.43
N GLY A 13 -9.72 3.78 33.69
CA GLY A 13 -8.99 3.24 34.84
C GLY A 13 -7.56 3.79 34.92
N ASP A 14 -6.58 2.90 34.97
CA ASP A 14 -5.15 3.25 35.06
C ASP A 14 -4.47 3.44 33.69
N LYS A 15 -5.15 3.12 32.60
CA LYS A 15 -4.61 3.29 31.26
C LYS A 15 -4.80 4.72 30.77
N ARG A 16 -3.76 5.31 30.20
CA ARG A 16 -3.74 6.66 29.64
C ARG A 16 -3.15 6.64 28.25
N GLU A 17 -3.80 7.32 27.31
CA GLU A 17 -3.28 7.55 25.95
C GLU A 17 -3.41 9.02 25.54
N THR A 18 -2.48 9.44 24.69
CA THR A 18 -2.44 10.78 24.08
C THR A 18 -2.71 10.65 22.59
N VAL A 19 -3.74 11.35 22.12
CA VAL A 19 -4.29 11.27 20.77
C VAL A 19 -4.13 12.65 20.12
N PRO A 20 -3.12 12.87 19.27
CA PRO A 20 -2.95 14.17 18.62
C PRO A 20 -4.06 14.43 17.61
N LEU A 21 -4.41 15.70 17.39
CA LEU A 21 -5.39 16.07 16.35
C LEU A 21 -4.89 15.75 14.94
N GLN A 22 -3.59 15.92 14.70
CA GLN A 22 -2.97 15.61 13.43
C GLN A 22 -1.91 14.54 13.63
N LEU A 23 -1.92 13.50 12.80
CA LEU A 23 -0.75 12.64 12.71
C LEU A 23 0.39 13.47 12.10
N PRO A 24 1.64 13.29 12.57
CA PRO A 24 2.77 13.78 11.81
C PRO A 24 2.66 13.18 10.41
N LYS A 25 2.79 14.03 9.37
CA LYS A 25 2.82 13.54 7.99
C LYS A 25 3.93 12.50 7.89
N GLU A 26 3.56 11.30 7.46
CA GLU A 26 4.54 10.24 7.24
C GLU A 26 5.55 10.76 6.20
N LYS A 27 6.81 10.85 6.60
CA LYS A 27 7.86 11.24 5.67
C LYS A 27 8.09 10.05 4.73
N PRO A 28 8.04 10.26 3.40
CA PRO A 28 8.27 9.17 2.47
C PRO A 28 9.67 8.59 2.68
N VAL A 29 9.80 7.28 2.56
CA VAL A 29 11.10 6.62 2.52
C VAL A 29 11.76 7.00 1.19
N LEU A 30 12.94 7.59 1.26
CA LEU A 30 13.70 8.06 0.08
C LEU A 30 14.93 7.20 -0.21
N SER A 31 15.30 6.32 0.73
CA SER A 31 16.40 5.39 0.53
C SER A 31 16.14 4.08 1.25
N LEU A 32 16.47 2.96 0.60
CA LEU A 32 16.43 1.62 1.15
C LEU A 32 17.76 0.93 0.88
N SER A 33 18.32 0.25 1.88
CA SER A 33 19.63 -0.41 1.74
C SER A 33 19.64 -1.84 2.28
N PHE A 34 20.33 -2.71 1.55
CA PHE A 34 20.64 -4.08 1.97
C PHE A 34 22.15 -4.28 1.92
N ARG A 35 22.72 -4.84 2.99
CA ARG A 35 24.18 -5.03 3.12
C ARG A 35 24.54 -6.45 3.51
N LYS A 36 25.65 -6.94 2.95
CA LYS A 36 26.38 -8.12 3.42
C LYS A 36 27.88 -7.86 3.31
N ASN A 37 28.58 -7.80 4.45
CA ASN A 37 30.01 -7.51 4.52
C ASN A 37 30.37 -6.17 3.83
N LYS A 38 31.18 -6.22 2.76
CA LYS A 38 31.62 -5.08 1.94
C LYS A 38 30.69 -4.79 0.76
N ASN A 39 29.69 -5.65 0.54
CA ASN A 39 28.77 -5.52 -0.57
C ASN A 39 27.45 -4.94 -0.08
N TYR A 40 26.89 -3.98 -0.81
CA TYR A 40 25.56 -3.45 -0.51
C TYR A 40 24.82 -3.02 -1.77
N ALA A 41 23.50 -3.05 -1.67
CA ALA A 41 22.58 -2.51 -2.66
C ALA A 41 21.74 -1.43 -2.01
N VAL A 42 21.69 -0.26 -2.63
CA VAL A 42 20.92 0.90 -2.17
C VAL A 42 20.00 1.33 -3.29
N TRP A 43 18.72 1.47 -3.00
CA TRP A 43 17.80 2.22 -3.84
C TRP A 43 17.63 3.62 -3.28
N ASP A 44 17.84 4.64 -4.10
CA ASP A 44 17.58 6.04 -3.78
C ASP A 44 17.23 6.84 -5.06
N ASP A 45 17.34 8.16 -5.02
CA ASP A 45 17.08 9.06 -6.15
C ASP A 45 17.96 8.77 -7.39
N ARG A 46 19.11 8.11 -7.22
CA ARG A 46 19.99 7.70 -8.33
C ARG A 46 19.53 6.39 -8.99
N GLY A 47 18.57 5.69 -8.40
CA GLY A 47 18.16 4.35 -8.79
C GLY A 47 18.84 3.28 -7.93
N LEU A 48 19.16 2.13 -8.52
CA LEU A 48 19.84 1.03 -7.84
C LEU A 48 21.36 1.24 -7.88
N THR A 49 21.93 1.56 -6.73
CA THR A 49 23.38 1.60 -6.50
C THR A 49 23.85 0.27 -5.92
N ILE A 50 24.77 -0.39 -6.60
CA ILE A 50 25.39 -1.64 -6.15
C ILE A 50 26.87 -1.37 -5.88
N ARG A 51 27.32 -1.70 -4.67
CA ARG A 51 28.73 -1.67 -4.28
C ARG A 51 29.22 -3.09 -4.03
N VAL A 52 30.40 -3.38 -4.56
CA VAL A 52 31.18 -4.59 -4.28
C VAL A 52 32.59 -4.13 -3.93
N GLY A 53 33.01 -4.38 -2.69
CA GLY A 53 34.30 -3.89 -2.20
C GLY A 53 34.42 -2.36 -2.24
N GLN A 54 35.27 -1.82 -3.12
CA GLN A 54 35.55 -0.39 -3.24
C GLN A 54 34.88 0.29 -4.43
N VAL A 55 34.32 -0.48 -5.36
CA VAL A 55 33.69 0.08 -6.56
C VAL A 55 32.18 0.10 -6.34
N ALA A 56 31.52 1.13 -6.87
CA ALA A 56 30.07 1.23 -6.89
C ALA A 56 29.60 1.63 -8.29
N LYS A 57 28.47 1.07 -8.73
CA LYS A 57 27.78 1.44 -9.96
C LYS A 57 26.32 1.72 -9.66
N SER A 58 25.76 2.73 -10.31
CA SER A 58 24.34 3.09 -10.23
C SER A 58 23.68 2.83 -11.57
N THR A 59 22.42 2.39 -11.55
CA THR A 59 21.60 2.23 -12.76
C THR A 59 20.14 2.51 -12.42
N ARG A 60 19.40 3.11 -13.35
CA ARG A 60 17.93 3.15 -13.29
C ARG A 60 17.29 2.05 -14.13
N LEU A 61 18.05 0.99 -14.44
CA LEU A 61 17.58 -0.19 -15.17
C LEU A 61 17.02 0.16 -16.56
N GLU A 62 17.61 1.16 -17.21
CA GLU A 62 17.12 1.80 -18.44
C GLU A 62 16.90 0.82 -19.59
N ALA A 63 17.68 -0.26 -19.63
CA ALA A 63 17.60 -1.29 -20.66
C ALA A 63 16.29 -2.12 -20.60
N ILE A 64 15.64 -2.23 -19.43
CA ILE A 64 14.43 -3.05 -19.26
C ILE A 64 13.26 -2.46 -20.05
N ALA A 65 13.09 -1.14 -20.02
CA ALA A 65 11.99 -0.42 -20.67
C ALA A 65 11.92 -0.65 -22.20
N THR A 66 13.02 -1.08 -22.82
CA THR A 66 13.14 -1.34 -24.26
C THR A 66 13.73 -2.72 -24.54
N SER A 67 13.54 -3.70 -23.65
CA SER A 67 14.11 -5.04 -23.81
C SER A 67 13.10 -6.02 -24.45
N PRO A 68 13.50 -6.83 -25.45
CA PRO A 68 12.67 -7.92 -25.98
C PRO A 68 12.44 -9.05 -24.96
N LYS A 69 13.15 -9.04 -23.82
CA LYS A 69 12.84 -9.94 -22.70
C LYS A 69 11.62 -9.50 -21.89
N ALA A 70 11.26 -8.23 -21.96
CA ALA A 70 10.15 -7.67 -21.18
C ALA A 70 8.89 -7.45 -22.03
N PHE A 71 9.03 -7.26 -23.34
CA PHE A 71 7.98 -6.81 -24.23
C PHE A 71 8.03 -7.52 -25.58
N ASP A 72 6.89 -7.66 -26.24
CA ASP A 72 6.83 -8.07 -27.64
C ASP A 72 7.26 -6.92 -28.59
N ALA A 73 7.35 -7.21 -29.89
CA ALA A 73 7.85 -6.26 -30.88
C ALA A 73 6.97 -5.00 -31.03
N ASP A 74 5.65 -5.15 -30.94
CA ASP A 74 4.71 -4.03 -31.10
C ASP A 74 4.71 -3.15 -29.84
N GLU A 75 4.69 -3.76 -28.66
CA GLU A 75 4.86 -3.08 -27.37
C GLU A 75 6.19 -2.32 -27.33
N LEU A 76 7.29 -2.92 -27.79
CA LEU A 76 8.60 -2.28 -27.83
C LEU A 76 8.61 -1.03 -28.69
N LYS A 77 8.09 -1.13 -29.93
CA LYS A 77 8.03 0.01 -30.84
C LYS A 77 7.24 1.15 -30.22
N GLN A 78 6.08 0.85 -29.65
CA GLN A 78 5.27 1.83 -28.95
C GLN A 78 6.00 2.45 -27.75
N ASN A 79 6.68 1.64 -26.93
CA ASN A 79 7.44 2.13 -25.78
C ASN A 79 8.57 3.08 -26.18
N VAL A 80 9.33 2.74 -27.23
CA VAL A 80 10.41 3.59 -27.75
C VAL A 80 9.85 4.95 -28.19
N GLU A 81 8.78 4.96 -28.98
CA GLU A 81 8.14 6.20 -29.43
C GLU A 81 7.64 7.07 -28.25
N LEU A 82 7.02 6.45 -27.23
CA LEU A 82 6.51 7.16 -26.06
C LEU A 82 7.64 7.70 -25.16
N ILE A 83 8.77 6.99 -25.08
CA ILE A 83 9.97 7.45 -24.36
C ILE A 83 10.60 8.63 -25.10
N GLU A 84 10.74 8.57 -26.43
CA GLU A 84 11.25 9.67 -27.26
C GLU A 84 10.38 10.92 -27.16
N LYS A 85 9.05 10.74 -27.12
CA LYS A 85 8.08 11.82 -26.87
C LYS A 85 8.05 12.31 -25.42
N LYS A 86 8.89 11.76 -24.53
CA LYS A 86 8.94 12.07 -23.09
C LYS A 86 7.60 11.87 -22.37
N GLN A 87 6.79 10.93 -22.85
CA GLN A 87 5.54 10.52 -22.22
C GLN A 87 5.77 9.39 -21.21
N ARG A 88 6.80 8.56 -21.43
CA ARG A 88 7.28 7.53 -20.51
C ARG A 88 8.72 7.79 -20.08
N THR A 89 9.06 7.44 -18.84
CA THR A 89 10.47 7.44 -18.43
C THR A 89 11.21 6.24 -19.01
N ARG A 90 12.49 6.44 -19.34
CA ARG A 90 13.37 5.34 -19.78
C ARG A 90 13.89 4.51 -18.60
N GLY A 91 14.24 5.18 -17.51
CA GLY A 91 14.70 4.55 -16.27
C GLY A 91 13.59 4.47 -15.23
N ALA A 92 13.70 3.49 -14.34
CA ALA A 92 12.85 3.38 -13.18
C ALA A 92 12.98 4.63 -12.31
N THR A 93 11.83 5.11 -11.84
CA THR A 93 11.67 6.33 -11.06
C THR A 93 11.34 6.06 -9.59
N ALA A 94 10.86 4.86 -9.30
CA ALA A 94 10.42 4.46 -7.96
C ALA A 94 10.63 2.96 -7.72
N LEU A 95 10.44 2.55 -6.46
CA LEU A 95 10.51 1.16 -6.03
C LEU A 95 9.19 0.77 -5.37
N SER A 96 8.44 -0.14 -6.01
CA SER A 96 7.15 -0.61 -5.49
C SER A 96 7.30 -1.57 -4.31
N GLY A 97 8.46 -2.21 -4.19
CA GLY A 97 8.78 -3.06 -3.04
C GLY A 97 10.15 -3.71 -3.18
N ALA A 98 10.71 -4.16 -2.08
CA ALA A 98 11.92 -4.97 -2.07
C ALA A 98 11.96 -5.95 -0.90
N LYS A 99 12.54 -7.13 -1.13
CA LYS A 99 12.69 -8.18 -0.13
C LYS A 99 14.04 -8.85 -0.24
N ARG A 100 14.55 -9.32 0.89
CA ARG A 100 15.78 -10.11 0.97
C ARG A 100 15.47 -11.53 1.40
N VAL A 101 16.00 -12.51 0.68
CA VAL A 101 15.95 -13.94 1.00
C VAL A 101 17.37 -14.48 1.02
N GLY A 102 17.89 -14.73 2.22
CA GLY A 102 19.29 -15.10 2.40
C GLY A 102 20.24 -14.02 1.87
N ASN A 103 20.92 -14.31 0.76
CA ASN A 103 21.86 -13.39 0.10
C ASN A 103 21.27 -12.66 -1.10
N LEU A 104 20.12 -13.13 -1.59
CA LEU A 104 19.43 -12.56 -2.72
C LEU A 104 18.55 -11.40 -2.25
N VAL A 105 18.67 -10.28 -2.95
CA VAL A 105 17.82 -9.11 -2.78
C VAL A 105 17.01 -8.94 -4.04
N PHE A 106 15.70 -8.78 -3.89
CA PHE A 106 14.74 -8.58 -4.95
C PHE A 106 14.22 -7.15 -4.88
N PHE A 107 14.13 -6.50 -6.02
CA PHE A 107 13.59 -5.15 -6.18
C PHE A 107 12.50 -5.18 -7.24
N LEU A 108 11.29 -4.76 -6.88
CA LEU A 108 10.20 -4.51 -7.81
C LEU A 108 10.27 -3.04 -8.24
N ALA A 109 11.09 -2.76 -9.25
CA ALA A 109 11.31 -1.41 -9.76
C ALA A 109 10.11 -0.92 -10.57
N ARG A 110 9.83 0.38 -10.52
CA ARG A 110 8.67 1.02 -11.15
C ARG A 110 9.10 2.15 -12.08
N TRP A 111 8.50 2.17 -13.27
CA TRP A 111 8.61 3.25 -14.25
C TRP A 111 7.29 3.98 -14.34
N ASP A 112 7.38 5.30 -14.38
CA ASP A 112 6.22 6.17 -14.41
C ASP A 112 6.13 6.91 -15.75
N GLU A 113 4.91 7.30 -16.10
CA GLU A 113 4.61 8.23 -17.18
C GLU A 113 4.91 9.65 -16.71
N LYS A 114 4.87 10.62 -17.64
CA LYS A 114 5.12 12.03 -17.33
C LYS A 114 4.19 12.59 -16.24
N ASP A 115 2.97 12.07 -16.14
CA ASP A 115 1.98 12.47 -15.13
C ASP A 115 2.14 11.74 -13.79
N GLY A 116 3.17 10.88 -13.65
CA GLY A 116 3.47 10.12 -12.44
C GLY A 116 2.72 8.81 -12.32
N LYS A 117 1.88 8.43 -13.29
CA LYS A 117 1.22 7.11 -13.27
C LYS A 117 2.20 6.00 -13.64
N PRO A 118 2.21 4.86 -12.95
CA PRO A 118 3.04 3.75 -13.35
C PRO A 118 2.59 3.15 -14.68
N TRP A 119 3.55 2.76 -15.53
CA TRP A 119 3.28 2.03 -16.78
C TRP A 119 4.05 0.71 -16.88
N LEU A 120 5.09 0.52 -16.07
CA LEU A 120 5.86 -0.72 -16.01
C LEU A 120 6.35 -0.97 -14.58
N GLU A 121 6.23 -2.23 -14.15
CA GLU A 121 6.92 -2.77 -12.99
C GLU A 121 7.69 -4.03 -13.37
N ALA A 122 8.92 -4.15 -12.88
CA ALA A 122 9.80 -5.26 -13.19
C ALA A 122 10.54 -5.75 -11.95
N LEU A 123 10.59 -7.06 -11.79
CA LEU A 123 11.35 -7.72 -10.74
C LEU A 123 12.80 -7.90 -11.21
N VAL A 124 13.74 -7.39 -10.42
CA VAL A 124 15.17 -7.64 -10.58
C VAL A 124 15.74 -8.25 -9.31
N SER A 125 16.80 -9.03 -9.44
CA SER A 125 17.52 -9.59 -8.30
C SER A 125 19.01 -9.29 -8.31
N LEU A 126 19.60 -9.37 -7.13
CA LEU A 126 21.03 -9.24 -6.90
C LEU A 126 21.45 -10.19 -5.79
N ASP A 127 22.52 -10.97 -6.02
CA ASP A 127 23.18 -11.71 -4.95
C ASP A 127 24.28 -10.85 -4.32
N LEU A 128 24.17 -10.58 -3.02
CA LEU A 128 25.16 -9.78 -2.28
C LEU A 128 26.50 -10.51 -2.05
N THR A 129 26.62 -11.79 -2.43
CA THR A 129 27.88 -12.56 -2.37
C THR A 129 28.60 -12.64 -3.70
N GLU A 130 27.93 -12.33 -4.82
CA GLU A 130 28.57 -12.26 -6.12
C GLU A 130 29.40 -10.97 -6.23
N ASP A 131 30.58 -11.07 -6.86
CA ASP A 131 31.39 -9.90 -7.22
C ASP A 131 30.87 -9.24 -8.51
N SER A 132 29.57 -8.97 -8.55
CA SER A 132 28.86 -8.41 -9.71
C SER A 132 28.06 -7.17 -9.34
N TYR A 133 28.10 -6.17 -10.22
CA TYR A 133 27.30 -4.94 -10.13
C TYR A 133 26.09 -4.97 -11.06
N HIS A 134 25.82 -6.10 -11.73
CA HIS A 134 24.76 -6.19 -12.73
C HIS A 134 23.55 -6.90 -12.11
N PRO A 135 22.46 -6.17 -11.81
CA PRO A 135 21.24 -6.80 -11.36
C PRO A 135 20.67 -7.68 -12.48
N LYS A 136 20.12 -8.84 -12.11
CA LYS A 136 19.51 -9.79 -13.05
C LYS A 136 18.04 -9.42 -13.20
N PHE A 137 17.61 -9.13 -14.42
CA PHE A 137 16.17 -9.02 -14.72
C PHE A 137 15.54 -10.40 -14.62
N LEU A 138 14.47 -10.51 -13.83
CA LEU A 138 13.75 -11.76 -13.62
C LEU A 138 12.47 -11.81 -14.46
N ALA A 139 11.57 -10.86 -14.26
CA ALA A 139 10.29 -10.83 -14.98
C ALA A 139 9.65 -9.44 -14.98
N ARG A 140 8.86 -9.16 -16.01
CA ARG A 140 7.88 -8.05 -16.04
C ARG A 140 6.65 -8.48 -15.25
N LEU A 141 6.11 -7.59 -14.41
CA LEU A 141 4.85 -7.81 -13.73
C LEU A 141 3.69 -7.70 -14.74
N SER A 142 2.77 -8.65 -14.75
CA SER A 142 1.66 -8.70 -15.72
C SER A 142 0.57 -7.63 -15.50
N GLY A 143 0.76 -6.76 -14.51
CA GLY A 143 -0.14 -5.70 -14.05
C GLY A 143 0.67 -4.70 -13.22
N LEU A 144 -0.01 -3.84 -12.47
CA LEU A 144 0.64 -2.81 -11.65
C LEU A 144 0.19 -2.92 -10.20
N THR A 145 1.13 -2.77 -9.27
CA THR A 145 0.81 -2.64 -7.85
C THR A 145 0.04 -1.34 -7.55
N LEU A 146 -0.42 -1.20 -6.30
CA LEU A 146 -0.97 0.05 -5.76
C LEU A 146 0.11 0.93 -5.09
N ALA A 147 1.37 0.80 -5.49
CA ALA A 147 2.43 1.63 -4.94
C ALA A 147 2.24 3.10 -5.38
N GLU A 148 2.29 4.03 -4.42
CA GLU A 148 2.13 5.47 -4.68
C GLU A 148 3.35 6.27 -4.23
N LYS A 149 4.11 5.76 -3.25
CA LYS A 149 5.30 6.42 -2.70
C LYS A 149 6.53 6.21 -3.61
N PRO A 150 7.59 7.03 -3.46
CA PRO A 150 8.87 6.80 -4.15
C PRO A 150 9.50 5.44 -3.81
N ILE A 151 9.35 5.01 -2.55
CA ILE A 151 9.64 3.67 -2.09
C ILE A 151 8.43 3.20 -1.28
N ASP A 152 7.82 2.11 -1.74
CA ASP A 152 6.66 1.45 -1.13
C ASP A 152 7.04 0.00 -0.72
N ASP A 153 6.15 -0.71 -0.03
CA ASP A 153 6.40 -2.11 0.40
C ASP A 153 5.29 -3.06 -0.07
N ARG A 154 5.09 -3.11 -1.39
CA ARG A 154 4.05 -3.93 -2.04
C ARG A 154 4.51 -5.32 -2.47
N LEU A 155 5.81 -5.60 -2.39
CA LEU A 155 6.40 -6.91 -2.65
C LEU A 155 6.47 -7.70 -1.34
N PHE A 156 6.01 -8.95 -1.32
CA PHE A 156 6.09 -9.82 -0.14
C PHE A 156 6.37 -11.26 -0.55
N ILE A 157 6.58 -12.14 0.45
CA ILE A 157 6.78 -13.57 0.22
C ILE A 157 5.53 -14.31 0.64
N LEU A 158 4.97 -15.11 -0.26
CA LEU A 158 3.84 -16.00 0.00
C LEU A 158 4.09 -17.34 -0.67
N ASN A 159 3.99 -18.44 0.09
CA ASN A 159 4.32 -19.79 -0.38
C ASN A 159 5.69 -19.84 -1.11
N GLU A 160 6.71 -19.24 -0.49
CA GLU A 160 8.09 -19.18 -1.00
C GLU A 160 8.29 -18.40 -2.31
N ARG A 161 7.23 -17.78 -2.84
CA ARG A 161 7.27 -16.97 -4.07
C ARG A 161 7.24 -15.48 -3.75
N MET A 162 7.91 -14.70 -4.60
CA MET A 162 7.80 -13.24 -4.58
C MET A 162 6.44 -12.85 -5.14
N SER A 163 5.62 -12.19 -4.33
CA SER A 163 4.24 -11.90 -4.66
C SER A 163 3.88 -10.44 -4.44
N ALA A 164 2.89 -9.97 -5.19
CA ALA A 164 2.31 -8.64 -5.06
C ALA A 164 0.82 -8.67 -5.40
N VAL A 165 0.04 -7.80 -4.77
CA VAL A 165 -1.34 -7.55 -5.20
C VAL A 165 -1.31 -6.53 -6.33
N VAL A 166 -1.92 -6.86 -7.47
CA VAL A 166 -1.83 -6.08 -8.71
C VAL A 166 -3.20 -5.84 -9.33
N ARG A 167 -3.32 -4.73 -10.06
CA ARG A 167 -4.40 -4.46 -11.02
C ARG A 167 -3.94 -4.84 -12.44
N LYS A 168 -4.80 -5.53 -13.17
CA LYS A 168 -4.64 -5.90 -14.58
C LYS A 168 -5.93 -5.57 -15.33
N GLY A 169 -5.96 -4.40 -15.97
CA GLY A 169 -7.21 -3.86 -16.52
C GLY A 169 -8.24 -3.62 -15.43
N GLU A 170 -9.45 -4.18 -15.58
CA GLU A 170 -10.47 -4.14 -14.53
C GLU A 170 -10.29 -5.22 -13.45
N GLN A 171 -9.47 -6.24 -13.70
CA GLN A 171 -9.24 -7.31 -12.73
C GLN A 171 -8.18 -6.90 -11.72
N TRP A 172 -8.23 -7.50 -10.54
CA TRP A 172 -7.12 -7.47 -9.59
C TRP A 172 -6.96 -8.84 -8.96
N GLY A 173 -5.78 -9.08 -8.40
CA GLY A 173 -5.47 -10.36 -7.81
C GLY A 173 -4.03 -10.44 -7.35
N LEU A 174 -3.56 -11.67 -7.19
CA LEU A 174 -2.21 -11.97 -6.74
C LEU A 174 -1.34 -12.30 -7.95
N ALA A 175 -0.29 -11.51 -8.17
CA ALA A 175 0.82 -11.88 -9.04
C ALA A 175 1.89 -12.58 -8.19
N SER A 176 2.35 -13.75 -8.60
CA SER A 176 3.44 -14.49 -7.94
C SER A 176 4.50 -14.90 -8.94
N PHE A 177 5.75 -14.58 -8.66
CA PHE A 177 6.89 -14.92 -9.50
C PHE A 177 7.14 -16.43 -9.44
N ASP A 178 7.14 -17.06 -10.61
CA ASP A 178 7.60 -18.43 -10.81
C ASP A 178 9.07 -18.40 -11.28
N PRO A 179 10.02 -18.88 -10.47
CA PRO A 179 11.44 -18.85 -10.84
C PRO A 179 11.78 -19.77 -12.01
N ASP A 180 11.05 -20.87 -12.19
CA ASP A 180 11.34 -21.85 -13.24
C ASP A 180 10.89 -21.33 -14.60
N ALA A 181 9.71 -20.72 -14.66
CA ALA A 181 9.19 -20.13 -15.88
C ALA A 181 9.68 -18.70 -16.12
N SER A 182 10.32 -18.05 -15.12
CA SER A 182 10.76 -16.65 -15.17
C SER A 182 9.62 -15.68 -15.58
N VAL A 183 8.41 -15.94 -15.08
CA VAL A 183 7.22 -15.13 -15.32
C VAL A 183 6.44 -14.91 -14.03
N PHE A 184 5.49 -13.99 -14.06
CA PHE A 184 4.50 -13.86 -13.00
C PHE A 184 3.22 -14.60 -13.36
N ASP A 185 2.83 -15.54 -12.51
CA ASP A 185 1.49 -16.12 -12.53
C ASP A 185 0.52 -15.13 -11.91
N PHE A 186 -0.56 -14.83 -12.63
CA PHE A 186 -1.65 -13.99 -12.10
C PHE A 186 -2.87 -14.84 -11.78
N LYS A 187 -3.33 -14.76 -10.54
CA LYS A 187 -4.58 -15.37 -10.11
C LYS A 187 -5.55 -14.26 -9.71
N GLU A 188 -6.66 -14.17 -10.45
CA GLU A 188 -7.70 -13.19 -10.21
C GLU A 188 -8.35 -13.40 -8.83
N ALA A 189 -8.55 -12.30 -8.12
CA ALA A 189 -9.30 -12.25 -6.87
C ALA A 189 -10.63 -11.52 -7.03
N GLY A 190 -10.68 -10.48 -7.88
CA GLY A 190 -11.87 -9.69 -8.08
C GLY A 190 -11.71 -8.62 -9.15
N ARG A 191 -12.61 -7.64 -9.15
CA ARG A 191 -12.67 -6.60 -10.18
C ARG A 191 -12.82 -5.21 -9.57
N LYS A 192 -12.40 -4.19 -10.32
CA LYS A 192 -12.57 -2.75 -10.02
C LYS A 192 -12.11 -2.38 -8.61
N LEU A 193 -10.93 -2.88 -8.22
CA LEU A 193 -10.28 -2.53 -6.96
C LEU A 193 -10.09 -1.01 -6.86
N GLU A 194 -10.53 -0.40 -5.77
CA GLU A 194 -10.30 1.01 -5.45
C GLU A 194 -9.15 1.15 -4.43
N SER A 195 -9.08 0.28 -3.41
CA SER A 195 -7.97 0.24 -2.46
C SER A 195 -7.67 -1.18 -1.97
N TYR A 196 -6.43 -1.39 -1.55
CA TYR A 196 -6.00 -2.59 -0.83
C TYR A 196 -4.95 -2.22 0.22
N ASP A 197 -5.19 -2.69 1.44
CA ASP A 197 -4.32 -2.48 2.59
C ASP A 197 -3.92 -3.84 3.18
N PRO A 198 -2.61 -4.15 3.26
CA PRO A 198 -2.17 -5.42 3.82
C PRO A 198 -2.41 -5.46 5.33
N LEU A 199 -2.98 -6.57 5.82
CA LEU A 199 -3.02 -6.89 7.26
C LEU A 199 -1.77 -7.65 7.66
N THR A 200 -1.37 -8.60 6.80
CA THR A 200 -0.16 -9.43 6.90
C THR A 200 0.31 -9.76 5.47
N SER A 201 1.32 -10.61 5.31
CA SER A 201 1.68 -11.14 3.98
C SER A 201 0.61 -12.07 3.37
N ARG A 202 -0.28 -12.64 4.20
CA ARG A 202 -1.34 -13.56 3.75
C ARG A 202 -2.70 -12.89 3.65
N TYR A 203 -3.01 -11.96 4.55
CA TYR A 203 -4.33 -11.34 4.64
C TYR A 203 -4.27 -9.87 4.26
N GLY A 204 -5.32 -9.40 3.60
CA GLY A 204 -5.50 -7.98 3.32
C GLY A 204 -6.95 -7.56 3.33
N VAL A 205 -7.14 -6.26 3.34
CA VAL A 205 -8.44 -5.60 3.24
C VAL A 205 -8.56 -4.97 1.87
N PHE A 206 -9.71 -5.11 1.24
CA PHE A 206 -9.97 -4.55 -0.08
C PHE A 206 -11.21 -3.67 -0.07
N VAL A 207 -11.24 -2.70 -0.99
CA VAL A 207 -12.44 -1.97 -1.40
C VAL A 207 -12.57 -2.09 -2.91
N GLU A 208 -13.72 -2.55 -3.37
CA GLU A 208 -14.05 -2.70 -4.79
C GLU A 208 -15.26 -1.85 -5.15
N ARG A 209 -15.29 -1.34 -6.38
CA ARG A 209 -16.48 -0.69 -6.96
C ARG A 209 -17.33 -1.71 -7.71
N THR A 210 -18.63 -1.75 -7.42
CA THR A 210 -19.58 -2.62 -8.13
C THR A 210 -20.08 -1.97 -9.42
N ASP A 211 -20.65 -2.79 -10.32
CA ASP A 211 -21.20 -2.31 -11.60
C ASP A 211 -22.37 -1.34 -11.46
N TYR A 212 -23.13 -1.46 -10.38
CA TYR A 212 -24.25 -0.56 -10.04
C TYR A 212 -23.84 0.63 -9.16
N GLY A 213 -22.53 0.90 -9.03
CA GLY A 213 -22.00 2.14 -8.45
C GLY A 213 -21.90 2.16 -6.91
N SER A 214 -22.04 1.03 -6.24
CA SER A 214 -21.72 0.90 -4.81
C SER A 214 -20.25 0.52 -4.60
N ARG A 215 -19.79 0.47 -3.34
CA ARG A 215 -18.54 -0.18 -2.96
C ARG A 215 -18.78 -1.35 -2.03
N ILE A 216 -18.02 -2.43 -2.25
CA ILE A 216 -17.90 -3.56 -1.34
C ILE A 216 -16.55 -3.45 -0.62
N GLY A 217 -16.56 -3.51 0.70
CA GLY A 217 -15.38 -3.65 1.54
C GLY A 217 -15.30 -5.06 2.13
N GLY A 218 -14.11 -5.66 2.15
CA GLY A 218 -13.95 -7.03 2.65
C GLY A 218 -12.52 -7.41 3.01
N ARG A 219 -12.36 -8.65 3.48
CA ARG A 219 -11.06 -9.30 3.72
C ARG A 219 -10.78 -10.35 2.65
N ILE A 220 -9.51 -10.55 2.32
CA ILE A 220 -9.06 -11.63 1.45
C ILE A 220 -7.92 -12.42 2.12
N ASP A 221 -7.99 -13.74 1.99
CA ASP A 221 -6.87 -14.66 2.21
C ASP A 221 -6.15 -14.88 0.88
N LEU A 222 -4.96 -14.32 0.72
CA LEU A 222 -4.19 -14.38 -0.52
C LEU A 222 -3.67 -15.78 -0.84
N GLN A 223 -3.57 -16.68 0.15
CA GLN A 223 -3.08 -18.04 -0.10
C GLN A 223 -4.08 -18.84 -0.94
N ASN A 224 -5.37 -18.72 -0.59
CA ASN A 224 -6.46 -19.47 -1.23
C ASN A 224 -7.37 -18.58 -2.10
N LEU A 225 -7.13 -17.27 -2.10
CA LEU A 225 -7.98 -16.23 -2.71
C LEU A 225 -9.42 -16.22 -2.20
N ASN A 226 -9.64 -16.77 -1.01
CA ASN A 226 -10.94 -16.75 -0.36
C ASN A 226 -11.25 -15.34 0.13
N ARG A 227 -12.37 -14.80 -0.35
CA ARG A 227 -12.84 -13.46 -0.02
C ARG A 227 -14.01 -13.53 0.94
N LYS A 228 -14.07 -12.58 1.86
CA LYS A 228 -15.22 -12.33 2.73
C LYS A 228 -15.63 -10.88 2.60
N ASN A 229 -16.78 -10.65 1.99
CA ASN A 229 -17.42 -9.34 1.96
C ASN A 229 -17.92 -9.02 3.37
N LEU A 230 -17.61 -7.81 3.86
CA LEU A 230 -17.92 -7.38 5.21
C LEU A 230 -18.95 -6.26 5.24
N VAL A 231 -18.90 -5.38 4.25
CA VAL A 231 -19.78 -4.21 4.16
C VAL A 231 -19.99 -3.85 2.70
N GLU A 232 -21.16 -3.31 2.39
CA GLU A 232 -21.46 -2.72 1.10
C GLU A 232 -22.20 -1.39 1.31
N GLY A 233 -21.89 -0.38 0.51
CA GLY A 233 -22.57 0.91 0.59
C GLY A 233 -22.39 1.80 -0.63
N LYS A 234 -23.32 2.74 -0.80
CA LYS A 234 -23.19 3.82 -1.81
C LYS A 234 -22.32 4.95 -1.26
N GLY A 235 -21.74 5.75 -2.15
CA GLY A 235 -20.78 6.79 -1.77
C GLY A 235 -19.37 6.22 -1.63
N THR A 236 -18.48 6.87 -0.88
CA THR A 236 -17.10 6.39 -0.65
C THR A 236 -17.07 5.38 0.50
N LEU A 237 -16.22 4.37 0.38
CA LEU A 237 -15.97 3.37 1.42
C LEU A 237 -14.47 3.30 1.68
N ARG A 238 -14.08 3.33 2.96
CA ARG A 238 -12.70 3.03 3.37
C ARG A 238 -12.70 2.37 4.75
N PHE A 239 -11.64 1.66 5.08
CA PHE A 239 -11.40 1.22 6.45
C PHE A 239 -10.64 2.29 7.22
N THR A 240 -10.90 2.44 8.52
CA THR A 240 -10.24 3.47 9.34
C THR A 240 -8.77 3.16 9.58
N ASP A 241 -8.46 1.87 9.69
CA ASP A 241 -7.14 1.29 9.90
C ASP A 241 -7.19 -0.21 9.52
N THR A 242 -6.07 -0.89 9.71
CA THR A 242 -5.90 -2.34 9.50
C THR A 242 -6.00 -3.14 10.80
N SER A 243 -6.56 -2.57 11.88
CA SER A 243 -6.66 -3.24 13.19
C SER A 243 -8.01 -3.91 13.39
N ASP A 244 -8.02 -5.05 14.07
CA ASP A 244 -9.24 -5.77 14.44
C ASP A 244 -9.88 -5.17 15.72
N PRO A 245 -11.23 -5.08 15.80
CA PRO A 245 -12.20 -5.34 14.73
C PRO A 245 -12.08 -4.29 13.63
N LEU A 246 -12.24 -4.67 12.35
CA LEU A 246 -12.21 -3.70 11.26
C LEU A 246 -13.42 -2.76 11.35
N ILE A 247 -13.14 -1.47 11.19
CA ILE A 247 -14.15 -0.41 11.20
C ILE A 247 -14.19 0.21 9.80
N ALA A 248 -15.36 0.13 9.18
CA ALA A 248 -15.64 0.75 7.90
C ALA A 248 -16.19 2.16 8.10
N LEU A 249 -15.69 3.11 7.30
CA LEU A 249 -16.23 4.45 7.16
C LEU A 249 -16.93 4.55 5.80
N LEU A 250 -18.23 4.77 5.85
CA LEU A 250 -19.08 5.05 4.69
C LEU A 250 -19.36 6.55 4.66
N SER A 251 -19.27 7.16 3.47
CA SER A 251 -19.61 8.58 3.32
C SER A 251 -20.37 8.84 2.02
N LYS A 252 -21.52 9.51 2.12
CA LYS A 252 -22.37 9.87 0.98
C LYS A 252 -22.94 11.27 1.20
N GLY A 253 -22.38 12.25 0.47
CA GLY A 253 -22.73 13.66 0.70
C GLY A 253 -22.28 14.09 2.10
N ASN A 254 -23.21 14.58 2.91
CA ASN A 254 -22.95 14.97 4.30
C ASN A 254 -23.14 13.82 5.29
N ASP A 255 -23.65 12.68 4.85
CA ASP A 255 -23.89 11.52 5.72
C ASP A 255 -22.59 10.74 5.84
N VAL A 256 -22.09 10.62 7.07
CA VAL A 256 -20.90 9.86 7.40
C VAL A 256 -21.29 8.82 8.45
N ARG A 257 -20.99 7.55 8.19
CA ARG A 257 -21.34 6.45 9.09
C ARG A 257 -20.13 5.57 9.36
N LEU A 258 -19.97 5.19 10.62
CA LEU A 258 -19.07 4.13 11.05
C LEU A 258 -19.83 2.82 11.20
N LEU A 259 -19.21 1.73 10.75
CA LEU A 259 -19.74 0.39 10.91
C LEU A 259 -18.64 -0.53 11.44
N ASN A 260 -18.92 -1.23 12.54
CA ASN A 260 -18.08 -2.32 13.02
C ASN A 260 -18.43 -3.56 12.20
N THR A 261 -17.47 -4.10 11.46
CA THR A 261 -17.71 -5.23 10.55
C THR A 261 -17.91 -6.58 11.23
N GLU A 262 -17.65 -6.68 12.54
CA GLU A 262 -17.82 -7.91 13.31
C GLU A 262 -19.16 -7.94 14.05
N THR A 263 -19.55 -6.81 14.67
CA THR A 263 -20.80 -6.71 15.43
C THR A 263 -21.97 -6.19 14.61
N GLY A 264 -21.71 -5.56 13.46
CA GLY A 264 -22.71 -4.85 12.66
C GLY A 264 -23.21 -3.55 13.31
N ALA A 265 -22.61 -3.12 14.43
CA ALA A 265 -23.00 -1.87 15.08
C ALA A 265 -22.68 -0.68 14.18
N GLU A 266 -23.62 0.26 14.10
CA GLU A 266 -23.52 1.48 13.29
C GLU A 266 -23.53 2.73 14.16
N LEU A 267 -22.78 3.75 13.75
CA LEU A 267 -22.78 5.08 14.35
C LEU A 267 -22.79 6.14 13.25
N ASP A 268 -23.87 6.90 13.18
CA ASP A 268 -23.91 8.09 12.33
C ASP A 268 -23.07 9.21 12.98
N LEU A 269 -22.22 9.83 12.17
CA LEU A 269 -21.32 10.89 12.58
C LEU A 269 -21.80 12.24 12.04
N LEU A 270 -21.47 13.29 12.79
CA LEU A 270 -21.59 14.65 12.29
C LEU A 270 -20.68 14.87 11.07
N SER A 271 -21.01 15.88 10.27
CA SER A 271 -20.11 16.33 9.21
C SER A 271 -18.79 16.87 9.79
N SER A 272 -17.73 16.83 8.99
CA SER A 272 -16.41 17.40 9.37
C SER A 272 -15.76 16.76 10.61
N VAL A 273 -15.96 15.45 10.78
CA VAL A 273 -15.32 14.66 11.85
C VAL A 273 -13.91 14.20 11.49
N ALA A 274 -13.07 14.07 12.50
CA ALA A 274 -11.90 13.22 12.46
C ALA A 274 -11.97 12.19 13.59
N MET A 275 -11.22 11.11 13.43
CA MET A 275 -11.27 9.98 14.34
C MET A 275 -9.93 9.28 14.45
N ARG A 276 -9.71 8.58 15.56
CA ARG A 276 -8.53 7.77 15.78
C ARG A 276 -8.81 6.60 16.71
N ARG A 277 -8.35 5.41 16.31
CA ARG A 277 -8.33 4.24 17.19
C ARG A 277 -7.24 4.38 18.26
N THR A 278 -7.57 3.98 19.47
CA THR A 278 -6.72 3.86 20.64
C THR A 278 -6.89 2.45 21.20
N ALA A 279 -6.04 2.01 22.13
CA ALA A 279 -6.29 0.74 22.83
C ALA A 279 -7.50 0.84 23.78
N LEU A 280 -8.02 2.04 24.03
CA LEU A 280 -9.19 2.30 24.87
C LEU A 280 -10.50 2.44 24.09
N GLY A 281 -10.45 2.49 22.76
CA GLY A 281 -11.63 2.71 21.91
C GLY A 281 -11.36 3.65 20.74
N LEU A 282 -12.42 4.19 20.15
CA LEU A 282 -12.35 5.13 19.04
C LEU A 282 -12.62 6.55 19.53
N VAL A 283 -11.61 7.43 19.44
CA VAL A 283 -11.80 8.86 19.70
C VAL A 283 -12.30 9.51 18.43
N VAL A 284 -13.43 10.21 18.50
CA VAL A 284 -14.03 10.95 17.39
C VAL A 284 -14.22 12.40 17.83
N TRP A 285 -13.84 13.36 16.99
CA TRP A 285 -14.00 14.78 17.28
C TRP A 285 -14.50 15.57 16.09
N SER A 286 -15.18 16.67 16.38
CA SER A 286 -15.67 17.62 15.39
C SER A 286 -15.63 19.05 15.93
N PRO A 287 -15.34 20.05 15.07
CA PRO A 287 -14.78 19.94 13.72
C PRO A 287 -13.35 19.38 13.69
N PHE A 288 -12.91 18.82 12.55
CA PHE A 288 -11.63 18.10 12.47
C PHE A 288 -10.39 18.94 12.81
N LYS A 289 -10.36 20.24 12.47
CA LYS A 289 -9.21 21.15 12.71
C LYS A 289 -9.23 21.83 14.07
N ALA A 290 -10.42 22.20 14.54
CA ALA A 290 -10.62 23.01 15.74
C ALA A 290 -11.77 22.37 16.52
N PRO A 291 -11.50 21.26 17.21
CA PRO A 291 -12.53 20.46 17.84
C PRO A 291 -13.30 21.28 18.86
N LYS A 292 -14.63 21.23 18.78
CA LYS A 292 -15.55 21.78 19.79
C LYS A 292 -16.15 20.70 20.67
N ARG A 293 -16.20 19.47 20.15
CA ARG A 293 -16.69 18.28 20.86
C ARG A 293 -15.84 17.08 20.47
N ALA A 294 -15.69 16.17 21.42
CA ALA A 294 -15.08 14.88 21.18
C ALA A 294 -15.72 13.81 22.05
N TRP A 295 -15.76 12.59 21.53
CA TRP A 295 -16.26 11.41 22.22
C TRP A 295 -15.21 10.30 22.13
N LEU A 296 -15.07 9.53 23.21
CA LEU A 296 -14.43 8.23 23.19
C LEU A 296 -15.53 7.18 23.15
N TYR A 297 -15.58 6.38 22.08
CA TYR A 297 -16.55 5.32 21.92
C TYR A 297 -15.91 3.94 22.16
N GLY A 298 -16.64 3.06 22.86
CA GLY A 298 -16.35 1.63 22.85
C GLY A 298 -16.65 1.04 21.46
N MET A 299 -15.74 0.24 20.91
CA MET A 299 -15.81 -0.17 19.49
C MET A 299 -16.85 -1.25 19.20
N GLU A 300 -17.34 -2.00 20.20
CA GLU A 300 -18.31 -3.08 19.97
C GLU A 300 -19.73 -2.58 19.66
N ARG A 301 -20.18 -1.55 20.38
CA ARG A 301 -21.56 -1.02 20.32
C ARG A 301 -21.63 0.50 20.20
N TRP A 302 -20.49 1.15 19.97
CA TRP A 302 -20.40 2.61 19.93
C TRP A 302 -20.93 3.31 21.19
N THR A 303 -20.81 2.66 22.35
CA THR A 303 -21.22 3.25 23.62
C THR A 303 -20.26 4.39 23.99
N PRO A 304 -20.74 5.61 24.27
CA PRO A 304 -19.89 6.69 24.74
C PRO A 304 -19.27 6.32 26.10
N LEU A 305 -17.95 6.30 26.17
CA LEU A 305 -17.18 6.03 27.39
C LEU A 305 -16.72 7.33 28.06
N ALA A 306 -16.49 8.37 27.26
CA ALA A 306 -16.16 9.70 27.73
C ALA A 306 -16.54 10.75 26.69
N GLU A 307 -16.83 11.96 27.15
CA GLU A 307 -17.07 13.12 26.31
C GLU A 307 -16.14 14.27 26.73
N TRP A 308 -15.87 15.16 25.78
CA TRP A 308 -15.28 16.47 26.01
C TRP A 308 -16.04 17.50 25.17
N VAL A 309 -16.33 18.64 25.77
CA VAL A 309 -16.95 19.80 25.11
C VAL A 309 -16.05 21.00 25.41
N ALA A 310 -15.76 21.80 24.39
CA ALA A 310 -15.07 23.07 24.58
C ALA A 310 -15.95 24.02 25.40
N GLU A 311 -15.35 24.64 26.42
CA GLU A 311 -15.98 25.73 27.17
C GLU A 311 -16.12 27.00 26.29
#